data_AF-A0A661G576-F1
#
_entry.id   AF-A0A661G576-F1
#
_cell.length_a   1.000
_cell.length_b   1.000
_cell.length_c   1.000
_cell.angle_alpha   90.00
_cell.angle_beta   90.00
_cell.angle_gamma   90.00
#
_symmetry.space_group_name_H-M   'P 1'
#
loop_
_entity.id
_entity.type
_entity.pdbx_description
1 polymer ?
#
loop_
_entity_poly.entity_id
_entity_poly.type
_entity_poly.pdbx_seq_one_letter_code
_entity_poly.pdbx_strand_id
1 'polypeptide(L)'
;MNKAPEIPELRRKVLRDPVNLLAFGLGTGLAPKAPGTFGSLFGVAIAWWTLPLGFEGRIMVAIALIVSGVWICGESARRIGVHDHSGIVWDEIAGIYLVLLVSQTSILAWALGFGLF
;
A
#
# COMPACT_ATOMS: atom_id res chain seq x y z
N MET A 1 -2.87 24.94 7.72
CA MET A 1 -2.30 23.74 7.07
C MET A 1 -0.83 23.65 7.47
N ASN A 2 -0.41 22.57 8.12
CA ASN A 2 1.01 22.36 8.43
C ASN A 2 1.75 22.02 7.12
N LYS A 3 2.95 22.57 6.96
CA LYS A 3 3.83 22.24 5.84
C LYS A 3 4.25 20.78 5.99
N ALA A 4 4.34 20.04 4.88
CA ALA A 4 4.83 18.67 4.91
C ALA A 4 6.23 18.62 5.55
N PRO A 5 6.53 17.61 6.39
CA PRO A 5 7.84 17.48 7.02
C PRO A 5 8.93 17.37 5.96
N GLU A 6 10.12 17.88 6.26
CA GLU A 6 11.26 17.71 5.37
C GLU A 6 11.56 16.22 5.15
N ILE A 7 12.05 15.84 3.97
CA ILE A 7 12.28 14.44 3.59
C ILE A 7 13.07 13.64 4.65
N PRO A 8 14.17 14.17 5.24
CA PRO A 8 14.90 13.45 6.29
C PRO A 8 14.07 13.20 7.55
N GLU A 9 13.23 14.17 7.94
CA GLU A 9 12.35 14.07 9.09
C GLU A 9 11.20 13.09 8.83
N LEU A 10 10.60 13.15 7.63
CA LEU A 10 9.55 12.21 7.20
C LEU A 10 10.06 10.77 7.23
N ARG A 11 11.24 10.50 6.64
CA ARG A 11 11.84 9.15 6.67
C ARG A 11 12.03 8.64 8.08
N ARG A 12 12.48 9.50 9.00
CA ARG A 12 12.63 9.13 10.42
C ARG A 12 11.28 8.81 11.07
N LYS A 13 10.26 9.62 10.83
CA LYS A 13 8.89 9.41 11.34
C LYS A 13 8.27 8.11 10.80
N VAL A 14 8.53 7.78 9.54
CA VAL A 14 8.02 6.57 8.90
C VAL A 14 8.73 5.32 9.42
N LEU A 15 10.06 5.31 9.44
CA LEU A 15 10.84 4.11 9.77
C LEU A 15 10.85 3.75 11.26
N ARG A 16 10.45 4.68 12.15
CA ARG A 16 10.44 4.45 13.61
C ARG A 16 9.05 4.21 14.19
N ASP A 17 8.00 4.35 13.39
CA ASP A 17 6.62 4.18 13.83
C ASP A 17 5.97 3.05 13.03
N PRO A 18 5.46 2.00 13.68
CA PRO A 18 4.91 0.84 12.97
C PRO A 18 3.67 1.18 12.13
N VAL A 19 2.85 2.16 12.56
CA VAL A 19 1.67 2.58 11.79
C VAL A 19 2.11 3.33 10.54
N ASN A 20 3.07 4.24 10.67
CA ASN A 20 3.59 4.94 9.49
C ASN A 20 4.33 3.98 8.56
N LEU A 21 5.10 3.03 9.10
CA LEU A 21 5.81 2.04 8.30
C LEU A 21 4.82 1.20 7.47
N LEU A 22 3.72 0.76 8.08
CA LEU A 22 2.65 0.08 7.37
C LEU A 22 2.02 1.00 6.32
N ALA A 23 1.55 2.19 6.71
CA ALA A 23 0.91 3.15 5.81
C ALA A 23 1.76 3.51 4.59
N PHE A 24 3.08 3.56 4.73
CA PHE A 24 4.03 3.84 3.65
C PHE A 24 4.50 2.56 2.93
N GLY A 25 3.76 1.45 3.04
CA GLY A 25 4.05 0.20 2.32
C GLY A 25 5.42 -0.39 2.66
N LEU A 26 5.80 -0.37 3.95
CA LEU A 26 7.14 -0.73 4.43
C LEU A 26 8.28 0.12 3.83
N GLY A 27 7.95 1.36 3.44
CA GLY A 27 8.89 2.34 2.90
C GLY A 27 8.82 2.52 1.38
N THR A 28 8.00 1.77 0.65
CA THR A 28 7.77 2.01 -0.79
C THR A 28 7.17 3.38 -1.06
N GLY A 29 6.32 3.88 -0.16
CA GLY A 29 5.76 5.22 -0.19
C GLY A 29 6.79 6.35 0.03
N LEU A 30 8.03 6.02 0.42
CA LEU A 30 9.14 6.98 0.51
C LEU A 30 9.92 7.11 -0.82
N ALA A 31 9.48 6.41 -1.88
CA ALA A 31 10.09 6.52 -3.19
C ALA A 31 10.02 7.98 -3.70
N PRO A 32 11.12 8.51 -4.28
CA PRO A 32 11.19 9.91 -4.69
C PRO A 32 10.28 10.25 -5.87
N LYS A 33 9.82 9.25 -6.63
CA LYS A 33 8.96 9.39 -7.80
C LYS A 33 7.90 8.29 -7.77
N ALA A 34 6.66 8.66 -8.10
CA ALA A 34 5.52 7.75 -8.19
C ALA A 34 5.43 6.75 -7.01
N PRO A 35 5.38 7.24 -5.75
CA PRO A 35 5.29 6.38 -4.57
C PRO A 35 4.14 5.36 -4.66
N GLY A 36 2.99 5.77 -5.18
CA GLY A 36 1.85 4.88 -5.44
C GLY A 36 2.21 3.69 -6.32
N THR A 37 3.01 3.86 -7.39
CA THR A 37 3.46 2.74 -8.25
C THR A 37 4.32 1.75 -7.49
N PHE A 38 5.21 2.21 -6.61
CA PHE A 38 5.99 1.31 -5.76
C PHE A 38 5.12 0.63 -4.69
N GLY A 39 4.11 1.32 -4.18
CA GLY A 39 3.05 0.76 -3.34
C GLY A 39 2.30 -0.37 -4.05
N SER A 40 1.81 -0.11 -5.27
CA SER A 40 1.15 -1.11 -6.10
C SER A 40 2.05 -2.32 -6.36
N LEU A 41 3.33 -2.11 -6.66
CA LEU A 41 4.26 -3.22 -6.88
C LEU A 41 4.42 -4.09 -5.63
N PHE A 42 4.39 -3.49 -4.44
CA PHE A 42 4.37 -4.24 -3.19
C PHE A 42 3.05 -4.99 -3.00
N GLY A 43 1.91 -4.41 -3.38
CA GLY A 43 0.63 -5.12 -3.42
C GLY A 43 0.63 -6.33 -4.38
N VAL A 44 1.29 -6.22 -5.55
CA VAL A 44 1.52 -7.38 -6.46
C VAL A 44 2.32 -8.47 -5.75
N ALA A 45 3.37 -8.11 -5.00
CA ALA A 45 4.16 -9.08 -4.24
C ALA A 45 3.32 -9.78 -3.15
N ILE A 46 2.45 -9.06 -2.45
CA ILE A 46 1.50 -9.62 -1.48
C ILE A 46 0.50 -10.56 -2.19
N ALA A 47 -0.04 -10.16 -3.34
CA ALA A 47 -0.93 -11.00 -4.14
C ALA A 47 -0.25 -12.31 -4.54
N TRP A 48 1.01 -12.25 -4.99
CA TRP A 48 1.81 -13.42 -5.33
C TRP A 48 2.03 -14.35 -4.13
N TRP A 49 2.43 -13.79 -2.99
CA TRP A 49 2.71 -14.55 -1.77
C TRP A 49 1.48 -15.29 -1.24
N THR A 50 0.28 -14.74 -1.47
CA THR A 50 -0.98 -15.29 -0.96
C THR A 50 -1.63 -16.31 -1.90
N LEU A 51 -1.03 -16.61 -3.07
CA LEU A 51 -1.55 -17.63 -4.00
C LEU A 51 -1.80 -19.01 -3.35
N PRO A 52 -0.92 -19.55 -2.47
CA PRO A 52 -1.14 -20.84 -1.83
C PRO A 52 -2.35 -20.91 -0.88
N LEU A 53 -2.91 -19.75 -0.47
CA LEU A 53 -4.06 -19.69 0.44
C LEU A 53 -5.40 -20.03 -0.23
N GLY A 54 -5.41 -20.22 -1.56
CA GLY A 54 -6.64 -20.40 -2.33
C GLY A 54 -7.50 -19.13 -2.38
N PHE A 55 -8.66 -19.22 -3.03
CA PHE A 55 -9.51 -18.05 -3.23
C PHE A 55 -10.08 -17.48 -1.92
N GLU A 56 -10.57 -18.33 -1.03
CA GLU A 56 -11.15 -17.93 0.25
C GLU A 56 -10.13 -17.25 1.16
N GLY A 57 -8.93 -17.81 1.28
CA GLY A 57 -7.86 -17.21 2.09
C GLY A 57 -7.41 -15.86 1.55
N ARG A 58 -7.36 -15.70 0.21
CA ARG A 58 -7.05 -14.42 -0.42
C ARG A 58 -8.15 -13.37 -0.22
N ILE A 59 -9.43 -13.77 -0.20
CA ILE A 59 -10.54 -12.88 0.21
C ILE A 59 -10.32 -12.37 1.65
N MET A 60 -9.94 -13.25 2.58
CA MET A 60 -9.68 -12.85 3.96
C MET A 60 -8.54 -11.83 4.06
N VAL A 61 -7.48 -11.99 3.25
CA VAL A 61 -6.40 -11.00 3.15
C VAL A 61 -6.90 -9.68 2.58
N ALA A 62 -7.69 -9.71 1.50
CA ALA A 62 -8.26 -8.48 0.92
C ALA A 62 -9.11 -7.72 1.95
N ILE A 63 -10.00 -8.41 2.67
CA ILE A 63 -10.80 -7.82 3.74
C ILE A 63 -9.90 -7.21 4.81
N ALA A 64 -8.87 -7.94 5.26
CA ALA A 64 -7.93 -7.44 6.26
C ALA A 64 -7.24 -6.14 5.79
N LEU A 65 -6.71 -6.12 4.56
CA LEU A 65 -6.06 -4.94 3.98
C LEU A 65 -7.00 -3.73 3.94
N ILE A 66 -8.24 -3.92 3.48
CA ILE A 66 -9.22 -2.83 3.35
C ILE A 66 -9.63 -2.29 4.73
N VAL A 67 -10.01 -3.20 5.64
CA VAL A 67 -10.49 -2.82 6.98
C VAL A 67 -9.39 -2.16 7.79
N SER A 68 -8.17 -2.70 7.77
CA SER A 68 -7.04 -2.07 8.46
C SER A 68 -6.66 -0.73 7.83
N GLY A 69 -6.79 -0.60 6.50
CA GLY A 69 -6.44 0.61 5.75
C GLY A 69 -7.19 1.85 6.22
N VAL A 70 -8.47 1.73 6.54
CA VAL A 70 -9.30 2.84 7.05
C VAL A 70 -8.65 3.50 8.27
N TRP A 71 -8.16 2.70 9.21
CA TRP A 71 -7.50 3.21 10.40
C TRP A 71 -6.04 3.61 10.14
N ILE A 72 -5.27 2.77 9.44
CA ILE A 72 -3.82 2.96 9.18
C ILE A 72 -3.57 4.27 8.42
N CYS A 73 -4.31 4.55 7.35
CA CYS A 73 -4.13 5.76 6.55
C CYS A 73 -4.47 7.01 7.36
N GLY A 74 -5.62 6.99 8.07
CA GLY A 74 -6.06 8.12 8.87
C GLY A 74 -5.13 8.41 10.07
N GLU A 75 -4.63 7.37 10.72
CA GLU A 75 -3.70 7.52 11.84
C GLU A 75 -2.32 7.98 11.38
N SER A 76 -1.80 7.45 10.27
CA SER A 76 -0.55 7.93 9.68
C SER A 76 -0.63 9.41 9.31
N ALA A 77 -1.70 9.83 8.63
CA ALA A 77 -1.93 11.23 8.28
C ALA A 77 -1.91 12.16 9.52
N ARG A 78 -2.53 11.73 10.63
CA ARG A 78 -2.45 12.46 11.92
C ARG A 78 -1.03 12.52 12.47
N ARG A 79 -0.29 11.40 12.49
CA ARG A 79 1.07 11.31 13.06
C ARG A 79 2.10 12.09 12.28
N ILE A 80 2.03 12.08 10.95
CA ILE A 80 2.95 12.87 10.10
C ILE A 80 2.54 14.35 10.03
N GLY A 81 1.32 14.68 10.45
CA GLY A 81 0.78 16.05 10.46
C GLY A 81 0.40 16.58 9.08
N VAL A 82 0.20 15.67 8.11
CA VAL A 82 -0.16 15.97 6.72
C VAL A 82 -1.34 15.12 6.34
N HIS A 83 -2.46 15.76 6.04
CA HIS A 83 -3.60 15.08 5.45
C HIS A 83 -3.27 14.67 4.03
N ASP A 84 -3.64 13.44 3.67
CA ASP A 84 -3.57 12.93 2.30
C ASP A 84 -2.16 13.04 1.67
N HIS A 85 -1.13 12.62 2.43
CA HIS A 85 0.23 12.61 1.94
C HIS A 85 0.40 11.51 0.89
N SER A 86 0.88 11.84 -0.32
CA SER A 86 1.04 10.91 -1.46
C SER A 86 1.95 9.69 -1.22
N GLY A 87 2.67 9.67 -0.11
CA GLY A 87 3.48 8.53 0.35
C GLY A 87 2.73 7.54 1.25
N ILE A 88 1.51 7.86 1.70
CA ILE A 88 0.62 6.87 2.31
C ILE A 88 0.06 6.07 1.14
N VAL A 89 0.52 4.82 1.00
CA VAL A 89 0.28 3.99 -0.20
C VAL A 89 -0.49 2.69 0.08
N TRP A 90 -1.19 2.65 1.21
CA TRP A 90 -1.88 1.44 1.66
C TRP A 90 -3.10 1.14 0.79
N ASP A 91 -3.78 2.16 0.31
CA ASP A 91 -4.91 2.06 -0.62
C ASP A 91 -4.47 1.54 -1.99
N GLU A 92 -3.29 1.90 -2.50
CA GLU A 92 -2.73 1.30 -3.72
C GLU A 92 -2.42 -0.19 -3.52
N ILE A 93 -1.86 -0.56 -2.35
CA ILE A 93 -1.60 -1.96 -1.99
C ILE A 93 -2.91 -2.75 -1.95
N ALA A 94 -3.94 -2.24 -1.29
CA ALA A 94 -5.23 -2.90 -1.19
C ALA A 94 -5.96 -2.96 -2.55
N GLY A 95 -5.90 -1.87 -3.31
CA GLY A 95 -6.54 -1.75 -4.62
C GLY A 95 -5.97 -2.72 -5.65
N ILE A 96 -4.64 -2.75 -5.80
CA ILE A 96 -4.01 -3.68 -6.75
C ILE A 96 -4.21 -5.14 -6.31
N TYR A 97 -4.21 -5.41 -4.99
CA TYR A 97 -4.48 -6.75 -4.47
C TYR A 97 -5.88 -7.23 -4.89
N LEU A 98 -6.89 -6.35 -4.80
CA LEU A 98 -8.25 -6.65 -5.27
C LEU A 98 -8.32 -6.88 -6.78
N VAL A 99 -7.65 -6.05 -7.59
CA VAL A 99 -7.58 -6.25 -9.04
C VAL A 99 -7.01 -7.63 -9.37
N LEU A 100 -5.93 -8.03 -8.67
CA LEU A 100 -5.28 -9.33 -8.89
C LEU A 100 -6.00 -10.51 -8.24
N LEU A 101 -6.87 -10.25 -7.26
CA LEU A 101 -7.73 -11.27 -6.65
C LEU A 101 -8.71 -11.84 -7.67
N VAL A 102 -9.30 -10.96 -8.49
CA VAL A 102 -10.33 -11.32 -9.48
C VAL A 102 -9.79 -11.55 -10.88
N SER A 103 -8.51 -11.24 -11.12
CA SER A 103 -7.85 -11.51 -12.40
C SER A 103 -7.43 -12.97 -12.53
N GLN A 104 -7.30 -13.44 -13.77
CA GLN A 104 -6.69 -14.73 -14.05
C GLN A 104 -5.25 -14.76 -13.50
N THR A 105 -4.87 -15.87 -12.85
CA THR A 105 -3.51 -16.05 -12.34
C THR A 105 -2.53 -16.37 -13.48
N SER A 106 -2.18 -15.35 -14.26
CA SER A 106 -1.18 -15.42 -15.32
C SER A 106 -0.36 -14.13 -15.35
N ILE A 107 0.90 -14.23 -15.80
CA ILE A 107 1.81 -13.08 -15.88
C ILE A 107 1.20 -11.96 -16.75
N LEU A 108 0.60 -12.32 -17.89
CA LEU A 108 -0.02 -11.33 -18.77
C LEU A 108 -1.21 -10.63 -18.11
N ALA A 109 -2.11 -11.37 -17.47
CA ALA A 109 -3.27 -10.77 -16.80
C ALA A 109 -2.85 -9.87 -15.63
N TRP A 110 -1.80 -10.25 -14.90
CA TRP A 110 -1.27 -9.46 -13.79
C TRP A 110 -0.51 -8.22 -14.26
N ALA A 111 0.25 -8.33 -15.35
CA ALA A 111 0.91 -7.18 -15.96
C ALA A 111 -0.11 -6.16 -16.51
N LEU A 112 -1.17 -6.64 -17.16
CA LEU A 112 -2.27 -5.79 -17.61
C LEU A 112 -3.05 -5.18 -16.44
N GLY A 113 -3.34 -5.97 -15.41
CA GLY A 113 -3.99 -5.49 -14.19
C GLY A 113 -3.18 -4.41 -13.49
N PHE A 114 -1.86 -4.55 -13.44
CA PHE A 114 -0.95 -3.53 -12.92
C PHE A 114 -0.87 -2.29 -13.82
N GLY A 115 -0.83 -2.46 -15.14
CA GLY A 115 -0.73 -1.34 -16.09
C GLY A 115 -2.02 -0.51 -16.21
N LEU A 116 -3.18 -1.09 -15.89
CA LEU A 116 -4.49 -0.44 -15.95
C LEU A 116 -4.96 0.13 -14.60
N PHE A 117 -4.29 -0.24 -13.50
CA PHE A 117 -4.54 0.28 -12.16
C PHE A 117 -3.77 1.58 -11.94
#